data_AF-A0A971N4R5-F1
#
_entry.id   AF-A0A971N4R5-F1
#
_cell.length_a   1.000
_cell.length_b   1.000
_cell.length_c   1.000
_cell.angle_alpha   90.00
_cell.angle_beta   90.00
_cell.angle_gamma   90.00
#
_symmetry.space_group_name_H-M   'P 1'
#
loop_
_entity.id
_entity.type
_entity.pdbx_description
1 polymer ?
#
loop_
_entity_poly.entity_id
_entity_poly.type
_entity_poly.pdbx_seq_one_letter_code
_entity_poly.pdbx_strand_id
1 'polypeptide(L)'
;MRTLKKDILLIFGILLGTVLLSFMIGTVFDYYLFQRNNELIKNYEKINQIVTAFTDSKTAFNLYNRYHDLYNLEEYEKKAEIIAQLFAEMEEELNQTWQCRMYYRIVMQMLEHRADCVEKFINYIPVSGSSIDDLSYIQIMNDYIETHINSLMSNYIDYLNQVNYAQMQNHQKARRWINFLVFLVVGGLTFLCYGIYKNIFRSIEKIRHVAEEEHSGIRIKNGRTFLYG
;
A
#
# COMPACT_ATOMS: atom_id res chain seq x y z
N MET A 1 -23.61 -44.34 -15.01
CA MET A 1 -22.54 -43.58 -15.71
C MET A 1 -22.88 -42.11 -15.99
N ARG A 2 -24.09 -41.75 -16.46
CA ARG A 2 -24.46 -40.36 -16.78
C ARG A 2 -24.48 -39.40 -15.57
N THR A 3 -24.88 -39.88 -14.41
CA THR A 3 -24.89 -39.13 -13.13
C THR A 3 -23.47 -38.82 -12.66
N LEU A 4 -22.60 -39.83 -12.68
CA LEU A 4 -21.20 -39.72 -12.24
C LEU A 4 -20.37 -38.72 -13.06
N LYS A 5 -20.61 -38.63 -14.39
CA LYS A 5 -19.99 -37.60 -15.24
C LYS A 5 -20.42 -36.17 -14.87
N LYS A 6 -21.69 -35.97 -14.51
CA LYS A 6 -22.20 -34.67 -14.07
C LYS A 6 -21.57 -34.25 -12.74
N ASP A 7 -21.43 -35.17 -11.79
CA ASP A 7 -20.85 -34.89 -10.48
C ASP A 7 -19.37 -34.50 -10.58
N ILE A 8 -18.59 -35.19 -11.42
CA ILE A 8 -17.18 -34.84 -11.68
C ILE A 8 -17.05 -33.46 -12.36
N LEU A 9 -17.89 -33.17 -13.37
CA LEU A 9 -17.90 -31.86 -14.04
C LEU A 9 -18.26 -30.74 -13.06
N LEU A 10 -19.19 -30.99 -12.14
CA LEU A 10 -19.62 -30.02 -11.14
C LEU A 10 -18.50 -29.74 -10.13
N ILE A 11 -17.80 -30.77 -9.64
CA ILE A 11 -16.64 -30.61 -8.75
C ILE A 11 -15.51 -29.85 -9.45
N PHE A 12 -15.19 -30.19 -10.70
CA PHE A 12 -14.16 -29.49 -11.47
C PHE A 12 -14.54 -28.02 -11.71
N GLY A 13 -15.82 -27.75 -12.01
CA GLY A 13 -16.35 -26.40 -12.15
C GLY A 13 -16.25 -25.58 -10.87
N ILE A 14 -16.58 -26.17 -9.72
CA ILE A 14 -16.40 -25.53 -8.40
C ILE A 14 -14.93 -25.23 -8.16
N LEU A 15 -14.03 -26.18 -8.42
CA LEU A 15 -12.60 -26.02 -8.19
C LEU A 15 -12.04 -24.87 -9.04
N LEU A 16 -12.34 -24.87 -10.35
CA LEU A 16 -11.95 -23.79 -11.25
C LEU A 16 -12.52 -22.43 -10.79
N GLY A 17 -13.81 -22.41 -10.40
CA GLY A 17 -14.47 -21.21 -9.90
C GLY A 17 -13.81 -20.64 -8.63
N THR A 18 -13.45 -21.51 -7.66
CA THR A 18 -12.79 -21.08 -6.43
C THR A 18 -11.40 -20.49 -6.66
N VAL A 19 -10.61 -21.09 -7.58
CA VAL A 19 -9.29 -20.57 -7.93
C VAL A 19 -9.41 -19.22 -8.64
N LEU A 20 -10.32 -19.09 -9.61
CA LEU A 20 -10.56 -17.83 -10.32
C LEU A 20 -11.06 -16.73 -9.37
N LEU A 21 -11.98 -17.05 -8.47
CA LEU A 21 -12.47 -16.09 -7.47
C LEU A 21 -11.34 -15.62 -6.55
N SER A 22 -10.49 -16.55 -6.07
CA SER A 22 -9.32 -16.21 -5.25
C SER A 22 -8.34 -15.31 -6.00
N PHE A 23 -8.12 -15.56 -7.29
CA PHE A 23 -7.25 -14.72 -8.11
C PHE A 23 -7.81 -13.30 -8.23
N MET A 24 -9.10 -13.17 -8.56
CA MET A 24 -9.78 -11.88 -8.65
C MET A 24 -9.72 -11.08 -7.35
N ILE A 25 -10.00 -11.73 -6.21
CA ILE A 25 -9.88 -11.11 -4.89
C ILE A 25 -8.44 -10.64 -4.67
N GLY A 26 -7.45 -11.48 -4.95
CA GLY A 26 -6.04 -11.12 -4.85
C GLY A 26 -5.68 -9.86 -5.66
N THR A 27 -6.12 -9.79 -6.91
CA THR A 27 -5.87 -8.63 -7.79
C THR A 27 -6.51 -7.34 -7.27
N VAL A 28 -7.74 -7.40 -6.75
CA VAL A 28 -8.41 -6.22 -6.15
C VAL A 28 -7.65 -5.73 -4.93
N PHE A 29 -7.21 -6.64 -4.07
CA PHE A 29 -6.41 -6.31 -2.89
C PHE A 29 -5.05 -5.70 -3.26
N ASP A 30 -4.39 -6.24 -4.29
CA ASP A 30 -3.11 -5.71 -4.81
C ASP A 30 -3.29 -4.32 -5.44
N TYR A 31 -4.39 -4.09 -6.17
CA TYR A 31 -4.72 -2.77 -6.73
C TYR A 31 -4.92 -1.71 -5.64
N TYR A 32 -5.63 -2.05 -4.56
CA TYR A 32 -5.83 -1.14 -3.43
C TYR A 32 -4.50 -0.75 -2.76
N LEU A 33 -3.57 -1.70 -2.60
CA LEU A 33 -2.23 -1.40 -2.12
C LEU A 33 -1.46 -0.49 -3.07
N PHE A 34 -1.56 -0.74 -4.39
CA PHE A 34 -0.89 0.07 -5.40
C PHE A 34 -1.39 1.53 -5.38
N GLN A 35 -2.70 1.74 -5.33
CA GLN A 35 -3.28 3.08 -5.25
C GLN A 35 -2.76 3.84 -4.02
N ARG A 36 -2.71 3.19 -2.86
CA ARG A 36 -2.23 3.82 -1.63
C ARG A 36 -0.72 4.08 -1.66
N ASN A 37 0.07 3.20 -2.25
CA ASN A 37 1.50 3.46 -2.43
C ASN A 37 1.74 4.70 -3.30
N ASN A 38 0.89 4.94 -4.30
CA ASN A 38 0.96 6.17 -5.09
C ASN A 38 0.60 7.41 -4.26
N GLU A 39 -0.38 7.32 -3.36
CA GLU A 39 -0.70 8.41 -2.42
C GLU A 39 0.47 8.72 -1.48
N LEU A 40 1.16 7.68 -0.98
CA LEU A 40 2.37 7.87 -0.18
C LEU A 40 3.46 8.61 -0.96
N ILE A 41 3.72 8.21 -2.21
CA ILE A 41 4.70 8.89 -3.07
C ILE A 41 4.35 10.36 -3.25
N LYS A 42 3.07 10.68 -3.49
CA LYS A 42 2.60 12.07 -3.59
C LYS A 42 2.86 12.86 -2.31
N ASN A 43 2.63 12.25 -1.14
CA ASN A 43 2.90 12.91 0.14
C ASN A 43 4.40 13.17 0.33
N TYR A 44 5.26 12.21 -0.01
CA TYR A 44 6.72 12.42 -0.01
C TYR A 44 7.15 13.53 -0.97
N GLU A 45 6.52 13.62 -2.14
CA GLU A 45 6.79 14.67 -3.11
C GLU A 45 6.40 16.05 -2.56
N LYS A 46 5.21 16.19 -1.97
CA LYS A 46 4.77 17.45 -1.35
C LYS A 46 5.72 17.90 -0.22
N ILE A 47 6.15 16.98 0.64
CA ILE A 47 7.15 17.24 1.69
C ILE A 47 8.44 17.83 1.08
N ASN A 48 8.94 17.19 0.03
CA ASN A 48 10.15 17.63 -0.64
C ASN A 48 9.97 19.00 -1.32
N GLN A 49 8.79 19.26 -1.90
CA GLN A 49 8.44 20.56 -2.47
C GLN A 49 8.46 21.67 -1.41
N ILE A 50 7.93 21.43 -0.19
CA ILE A 50 7.96 22.40 0.91
C ILE A 50 9.40 22.74 1.31
N VAL A 51 10.23 21.71 1.56
CA VAL A 51 11.63 21.91 1.98
C VAL A 51 12.42 22.66 0.90
N THR A 52 12.21 22.29 -0.36
CA THR A 52 12.85 22.94 -1.51
C THR A 52 12.39 24.39 -1.64
N ALA A 53 11.08 24.65 -1.59
CA ALA A 53 10.54 25.99 -1.71
C ALA A 53 11.03 26.91 -0.58
N PHE A 54 11.14 26.39 0.65
CA PHE A 54 11.72 27.15 1.76
C PHE A 54 13.20 27.48 1.54
N THR A 55 13.99 26.49 1.10
CA THR A 55 15.41 26.68 0.79
C THR A 55 15.62 27.70 -0.33
N ASP A 56 14.78 27.65 -1.36
CA ASP A 56 14.78 28.60 -2.47
C ASP A 56 14.40 30.00 -1.98
N SER A 57 13.35 30.13 -1.16
CA SER A 57 12.95 31.42 -0.55
C SER A 57 14.08 32.02 0.29
N LYS A 58 14.80 31.21 1.08
CA LYS A 58 15.98 31.64 1.84
C LYS A 58 17.08 32.16 0.92
N THR A 59 17.35 31.43 -0.16
CA THR A 59 18.38 31.76 -1.14
C THR A 59 18.05 33.05 -1.89
N ALA A 60 16.81 33.18 -2.39
CA ALA A 60 16.33 34.37 -3.08
C ALA A 60 16.43 35.63 -2.21
N PHE A 61 16.01 35.55 -0.95
CA PHE A 61 16.16 36.66 0.00
C PHE A 61 17.63 37.06 0.21
N ASN A 62 18.52 36.09 0.38
CA ASN A 62 19.96 36.36 0.55
C ASN A 62 20.57 37.01 -0.71
N LEU A 63 20.15 36.59 -1.90
CA LEU A 63 20.59 37.16 -3.17
C LEU A 63 20.05 38.59 -3.34
N TYR A 64 18.78 38.84 -3.02
CA TYR A 64 18.22 40.18 -2.98
C TYR A 64 19.01 41.09 -2.05
N ASN A 65 19.29 40.65 -0.82
CA ASN A 65 20.05 41.45 0.13
C ASN A 65 21.49 41.76 -0.35
N ARG A 66 22.11 40.84 -1.10
CA ARG A 66 23.47 41.02 -1.61
C ARG A 66 23.56 41.93 -2.84
N TYR A 67 22.59 41.83 -3.74
CA TYR A 67 22.65 42.47 -5.06
C TYR A 67 21.61 43.57 -5.27
N HIS A 68 20.65 43.71 -4.34
CA HIS A 68 19.50 44.61 -4.43
C HIS A 68 18.72 44.50 -5.75
N ASP A 69 18.68 43.30 -6.31
CA ASP A 69 18.02 42.99 -7.58
C ASP A 69 16.57 42.58 -7.32
N LEU A 70 15.63 43.34 -7.90
CA LEU A 70 14.18 43.15 -7.77
C LEU A 70 13.72 41.76 -8.22
N TYR A 71 14.40 41.15 -9.19
CA TYR A 71 14.07 39.78 -9.62
C TYR A 71 14.16 38.78 -8.45
N ASN A 72 15.17 38.90 -7.59
CA ASN A 72 15.33 38.02 -6.43
C ASN A 72 14.30 38.29 -5.33
N LEU A 73 13.79 39.52 -5.24
CA LEU A 73 12.70 39.86 -4.32
C LEU A 73 11.39 39.22 -4.79
N GLU A 74 11.05 39.36 -6.07
CA GLU A 74 9.89 38.69 -6.67
C GLU A 74 9.97 37.16 -6.53
N GLU A 75 11.17 36.59 -6.69
CA GLU A 75 11.38 35.16 -6.48
C GLU A 75 11.16 34.76 -5.01
N TYR A 76 11.65 35.54 -4.05
CA TYR A 76 11.37 35.33 -2.63
C TYR A 76 9.86 35.33 -2.33
N GLU A 77 9.12 36.33 -2.82
CA GLU A 77 7.68 36.51 -2.59
C GLU A 77 6.89 35.34 -3.19
N LYS A 78 7.21 34.97 -4.44
CA LYS A 78 6.63 33.81 -5.12
C LYS A 78 6.86 32.52 -4.35
N LYS A 79 8.07 32.31 -3.83
CA LYS A 79 8.37 31.10 -3.04
C LYS A 79 7.64 31.11 -1.70
N ALA A 80 7.48 32.28 -1.06
CA ALA A 80 6.69 32.41 0.16
C ALA A 80 5.21 32.03 -0.06
N GLU A 81 4.62 32.47 -1.18
CA GLU A 81 3.26 32.08 -1.58
C GLU A 81 3.14 30.57 -1.81
N ILE A 82 4.09 29.97 -2.55
CA ILE A 82 4.12 28.52 -2.79
C ILE A 82 4.20 27.74 -1.47
N ILE A 83 5.04 28.19 -0.53
CA ILE A 83 5.15 27.55 0.80
C ILE A 83 3.81 27.59 1.53
N ALA A 84 3.15 28.75 1.56
CA ALA A 84 1.85 28.91 2.21
C ALA A 84 0.78 28.02 1.57
N GLN A 85 0.75 27.95 0.23
CA GLN A 85 -0.17 27.09 -0.51
C GLN A 85 0.07 25.60 -0.17
N LEU A 86 1.32 25.13 -0.24
CA LEU A 86 1.66 23.74 0.05
C LEU A 86 1.30 23.34 1.49
N PHE A 87 1.51 24.24 2.46
CA PHE A 87 1.12 24.00 3.85
C PHE A 87 -0.40 23.98 4.04
N ALA A 88 -1.16 24.80 3.31
CA ALA A 88 -2.62 24.76 3.33
C ALA A 88 -3.16 23.46 2.70
N GLU A 89 -2.57 23.02 1.58
CA GLU A 89 -2.92 21.75 0.92
C GLU A 89 -2.58 20.49 1.74
N MET A 90 -1.79 20.63 2.81
CA MET A 90 -1.40 19.55 3.72
C MET A 90 -1.97 19.73 5.13
N GLU A 91 -2.84 20.72 5.36
CA GLU A 91 -3.29 21.07 6.71
C GLU A 91 -4.01 19.89 7.39
N GLU A 92 -4.90 19.20 6.67
CA GLU A 92 -5.66 18.06 7.22
C GLU A 92 -4.74 16.87 7.56
N GLU A 93 -3.75 16.60 6.70
CA GLU A 93 -2.81 15.50 6.89
C GLU A 93 -1.79 15.78 8.01
N LEU A 94 -1.35 17.03 8.15
CA LEU A 94 -0.43 17.43 9.21
C LEU A 94 -1.12 17.52 10.58
N ASN A 95 -2.45 17.56 10.62
CA ASN A 95 -3.24 17.60 11.85
C ASN A 95 -3.55 16.22 12.48
N GLN A 96 -3.08 15.13 11.88
CA GLN A 96 -3.38 13.75 12.29
C GLN A 96 -2.75 13.35 13.63
N THR A 97 -1.56 13.85 13.95
CA THR A 97 -0.86 13.58 15.22
C THR A 97 -0.64 14.87 16.00
N TRP A 98 -0.55 14.76 17.33
CA TRP A 98 -0.32 15.93 18.18
C TRP A 98 1.03 16.58 17.87
N GLN A 99 2.07 15.77 17.60
CA GLN A 99 3.41 16.25 17.26
C GLN A 99 3.38 17.06 15.96
N CYS A 100 2.79 16.50 14.90
CA CYS A 100 2.71 17.19 13.61
C CYS A 100 1.90 18.48 13.73
N ARG A 101 0.77 18.46 14.44
CA ARG A 101 -0.03 19.67 14.70
C ARG A 101 0.75 20.76 15.43
N MET A 102 1.51 20.39 16.46
CA MET A 102 2.32 21.34 17.22
C MET A 102 3.41 21.97 16.35
N TYR A 103 4.18 21.15 15.63
CA TYR A 103 5.23 21.66 14.75
C TYR A 103 4.68 22.48 13.58
N TYR A 104 3.56 22.04 12.98
CA TYR A 104 2.86 22.79 11.94
C TYR A 104 2.50 24.21 12.41
N ARG A 105 1.89 24.32 13.60
CA ARG A 105 1.54 25.63 14.17
C ARG A 105 2.76 26.50 14.39
N ILE A 106 3.84 25.95 14.93
CA ILE A 106 5.10 26.68 15.17
C ILE A 106 5.68 27.18 13.84
N VAL A 107 5.78 26.30 12.83
CA VAL A 107 6.31 26.65 11.51
C VAL A 107 5.49 27.76 10.87
N MET A 108 4.15 27.67 10.90
CA MET A 108 3.28 28.72 10.33
C MET A 108 3.49 30.07 11.02
N GLN A 109 3.55 30.09 12.36
CA GLN A 109 3.83 31.32 13.11
C GLN A 109 5.20 31.91 12.79
N MET A 110 6.22 31.06 12.64
CA MET A 110 7.56 31.52 12.30
C MET A 110 7.65 32.02 10.85
N LEU A 111 6.93 31.41 9.92
CA LEU A 111 6.86 31.87 8.52
C LEU A 111 6.17 33.23 8.41
N GLU A 112 5.07 33.44 9.15
CA GLU A 112 4.38 34.73 9.23
C GLU A 112 5.30 35.80 9.84
N HIS A 113 5.96 35.48 10.95
CA HIS A 113 6.91 36.40 11.60
C HIS A 113 8.11 36.73 10.70
N ARG A 114 8.61 35.74 9.95
CA ARG A 114 9.67 35.94 8.95
C ARG A 114 9.22 36.91 7.85
N ALA A 115 8.01 36.74 7.34
CA ALA A 115 7.47 37.62 6.29
C ALA A 115 7.41 39.07 6.78
N ASP A 116 6.88 39.31 7.99
CA ASP A 116 6.83 40.64 8.61
C ASP A 116 8.24 41.24 8.82
N CYS A 117 9.21 40.43 9.26
CA CYS A 117 10.59 40.90 9.42
C CYS A 117 11.25 41.26 8.09
N VAL A 118 11.06 40.44 7.05
CA VAL A 118 11.59 40.70 5.70
C VAL A 118 10.96 41.95 5.10
N GLU A 119 9.64 42.11 5.22
CA GLU A 119 8.93 43.30 4.74
C GLU A 119 9.44 44.58 5.41
N LYS A 120 9.59 44.57 6.73
CA LYS A 120 10.16 45.71 7.48
C LYS A 120 11.59 46.01 7.05
N PHE A 121 12.40 44.98 6.85
CA PHE A 121 13.78 45.11 6.38
C PHE A 121 13.86 45.77 4.99
N ILE A 122 13.02 45.32 4.05
CA ILE A 122 12.94 45.89 2.68
C ILE A 122 12.50 47.35 2.72
N ASN A 123 11.52 47.68 3.56
CA ASN A 123 10.98 49.04 3.69
C ASN A 123 11.83 49.97 4.57
N TYR A 124 13.04 49.55 4.98
CA TYR A 124 13.94 50.29 5.88
C TYR A 124 13.29 50.69 7.22
N ILE A 125 12.37 49.87 7.72
CA ILE A 125 11.77 50.03 9.05
C ILE A 125 12.61 49.21 10.04
N PRO A 126 13.35 49.84 10.97
CA PRO A 126 14.26 49.10 11.84
C PRO A 126 13.50 48.21 12.83
N VAL A 127 13.85 46.91 12.87
CA VAL A 127 13.22 45.91 13.75
C VAL A 127 14.00 45.73 15.06
N SER A 128 15.33 45.84 15.02
CA SER A 128 16.26 45.64 16.14
C SER A 128 17.19 46.83 16.39
N GLY A 129 17.02 47.92 15.63
CA GLY A 129 17.76 49.18 15.79
C GLY A 129 18.86 49.43 14.76
N SER A 130 19.31 48.40 14.02
CA SER A 130 20.18 48.54 12.85
C SER A 130 19.86 47.51 11.76
N SER A 131 20.05 47.84 10.48
CA SER A 131 19.78 46.91 9.37
C SER A 131 20.70 45.67 9.39
N ILE A 132 21.90 45.75 9.98
CA ILE A 132 22.80 44.58 10.07
C ILE A 132 22.28 43.58 11.09
N ASP A 133 21.77 44.07 12.22
CA ASP A 133 21.19 43.24 13.27
C ASP A 133 19.87 42.60 12.80
N ASP A 134 19.07 43.33 12.01
CA ASP A 134 17.84 42.83 11.38
C ASP A 134 18.12 41.69 10.39
N LEU A 135 19.17 41.82 9.56
CA LEU A 135 19.57 40.77 8.63
C LEU A 135 20.07 39.51 9.36
N SER A 136 20.90 39.67 10.39
CA SER A 136 21.40 38.57 11.21
C SER A 136 20.25 37.84 11.90
N TYR A 137 19.27 38.58 12.43
CA TYR A 137 18.07 38.03 13.03
C TYR A 137 17.25 37.20 12.05
N ILE A 138 17.02 37.69 10.82
CA ILE A 138 16.32 36.96 9.77
C ILE A 138 17.08 35.67 9.40
N GLN A 139 18.41 35.71 9.31
CA GLN A 139 19.22 34.52 9.00
C GLN A 139 19.10 33.44 10.09
N ILE A 140 19.24 33.83 11.36
CA ILE A 140 19.06 32.92 12.50
C ILE A 140 17.64 32.32 12.49
N MET A 141 16.64 33.15 12.21
CA MET A 141 15.25 32.70 12.11
C MET A 141 15.06 31.68 10.97
N ASN A 142 15.68 31.90 9.82
CA ASN A 142 15.63 30.96 8.70
C ASN A 142 16.14 29.57 9.09
N ASP A 143 17.25 29.50 9.83
CA ASP A 143 17.83 28.22 10.27
C ASP A 143 16.94 27.51 11.30
N TYR A 144 16.29 28.27 12.20
CA TYR A 144 15.30 27.71 13.10
C TYR A 144 14.05 27.21 12.35
N ILE A 145 13.55 27.96 11.37
CA ILE A 145 12.41 27.52 10.56
C ILE A 145 12.76 26.25 9.81
N GLU A 146 13.94 26.18 9.17
CA GLU A 146 14.42 24.99 8.47
C GLU A 146 14.41 23.76 9.40
N THR A 147 14.93 23.93 10.62
CA THR A 147 14.97 22.87 11.64
C THR A 147 13.57 22.40 12.02
N HIS A 148 12.61 23.32 12.20
CA HIS A 148 11.23 22.97 12.56
C HIS A 148 10.45 22.37 11.38
N ILE A 149 10.69 22.83 10.15
CA ILE A 149 10.17 22.19 8.93
C ILE A 149 10.69 20.76 8.86
N ASN A 150 12.00 20.54 8.98
CA ASN A 150 12.58 19.21 8.92
C ASN A 150 12.04 18.30 10.04
N SER A 151 11.85 18.84 11.24
CA SER A 151 11.24 18.12 12.36
C SER A 151 9.78 17.75 12.09
N LEU A 152 8.98 18.68 11.55
CA LEU A 152 7.60 18.43 11.12
C LEU A 152 7.55 17.30 10.08
N MET A 153 8.39 17.41 9.05
CA MET A 153 8.44 16.45 7.96
C MET A 153 8.88 15.07 8.44
N SER A 154 9.88 14.98 9.32
CA SER A 154 10.30 13.71 9.92
C SER A 154 9.16 13.05 10.71
N ASN A 155 8.46 13.81 11.56
CA ASN A 155 7.34 13.27 12.35
C ASN A 155 6.17 12.81 11.44
N TYR A 156 5.91 13.55 10.36
CA TYR A 156 4.86 13.18 9.42
C TYR A 156 5.22 11.93 8.61
N ILE A 157 6.48 11.80 8.17
CA ILE A 157 7.00 10.59 7.52
C ILE A 157 6.90 9.37 8.45
N ASP A 158 7.27 9.53 9.73
CA ASP A 158 7.15 8.47 10.71
C ASP A 158 5.70 8.03 10.90
N TYR A 159 4.76 8.98 10.95
CA TYR A 159 3.33 8.69 10.98
C TYR A 159 2.87 7.90 9.73
N LEU A 160 3.23 8.37 8.53
CA LEU A 160 2.89 7.68 7.28
C LEU A 160 3.45 6.26 7.24
N ASN A 161 4.69 6.08 7.67
CA ASN A 161 5.33 4.78 7.75
C ASN A 161 4.61 3.85 8.73
N GLN A 162 4.26 4.33 9.93
CA GLN A 162 3.53 3.51 10.91
C GLN A 162 2.17 3.05 10.39
N VAL A 163 1.40 3.96 9.79
CA VAL A 163 0.11 3.62 9.17
C VAL A 163 0.29 2.59 8.06
N ASN A 164 1.29 2.79 7.20
CA ASN A 164 1.57 1.87 6.09
C ASN A 164 2.02 0.49 6.58
N TYR A 165 2.91 0.42 7.59
CA TYR A 165 3.36 -0.84 8.18
C TYR A 165 2.20 -1.64 8.77
N ALA A 166 1.34 -0.99 9.56
CA ALA A 166 0.17 -1.64 10.16
C ALA A 166 -0.77 -2.21 9.09
N GLN A 167 -1.02 -1.43 8.03
CA GLN A 167 -1.92 -1.85 6.96
C GLN A 167 -1.30 -2.91 6.04
N MET A 168 0.01 -2.85 5.77
CA MET A 168 0.73 -3.89 5.02
C MET A 168 0.74 -5.21 5.80
N GLN A 169 0.92 -5.15 7.12
CA GLN A 169 0.81 -6.32 7.99
C GLN A 169 -0.60 -6.92 7.94
N ASN A 170 -1.64 -6.09 8.00
CA ASN A 170 -3.03 -6.54 7.89
C ASN A 170 -3.32 -7.15 6.52
N HIS A 171 -2.81 -6.56 5.44
CA HIS A 171 -2.94 -7.12 4.10
C HIS A 171 -2.25 -8.49 4.00
N GLN A 172 -1.01 -8.63 4.50
CA GLN A 172 -0.31 -9.92 4.51
C GLN A 172 -1.02 -10.98 5.36
N LYS A 173 -1.63 -10.59 6.48
CA LYS A 173 -2.45 -11.48 7.31
C LYS A 173 -3.69 -11.93 6.54
N ALA A 174 -4.44 -11.00 5.94
CA ALA A 174 -5.63 -11.30 5.15
C ALA A 174 -5.32 -12.23 3.98
N ARG A 175 -4.24 -11.95 3.22
CA ARG A 175 -3.81 -12.79 2.09
C ARG A 175 -3.41 -14.20 2.54
N ARG A 176 -2.71 -14.32 3.68
CA ARG A 176 -2.41 -15.64 4.27
C ARG A 176 -3.66 -16.42 4.63
N TRP A 177 -4.65 -15.76 5.24
CA TRP A 177 -5.93 -16.39 5.57
C TRP A 177 -6.70 -16.84 4.33
N ILE A 178 -6.79 -16.00 3.30
CA ILE A 178 -7.45 -16.34 2.03
C ILE A 178 -6.75 -17.55 1.39
N ASN A 179 -5.42 -17.52 1.28
CA ASN A 179 -4.66 -18.63 0.69
C ASN A 179 -4.83 -19.92 1.49
N PHE A 180 -4.87 -19.85 2.82
CA PHE A 180 -5.11 -21.01 3.68
C PHE A 180 -6.51 -21.60 3.47
N LEU A 181 -7.54 -20.75 3.38
CA LEU A 181 -8.91 -21.20 3.10
C LEU A 181 -9.02 -21.85 1.72
N VAL A 182 -8.39 -21.27 0.69
CA VAL A 182 -8.35 -21.85 -0.65
C VAL A 182 -7.64 -23.19 -0.64
N PHE A 183 -6.52 -23.31 0.08
CA PHE A 183 -5.81 -24.58 0.24
C PHE A 183 -6.69 -25.65 0.90
N LEU A 184 -7.45 -25.32 1.95
CA LEU A 184 -8.38 -26.25 2.59
C LEU A 184 -9.49 -26.71 1.64
N VAL A 185 -10.08 -25.78 0.86
CA VAL A 185 -11.14 -26.10 -0.11
C VAL A 185 -10.61 -27.00 -1.21
N VAL A 186 -9.49 -26.62 -1.84
CA VAL A 186 -8.88 -27.39 -2.92
C VAL A 186 -8.41 -28.76 -2.41
N GLY A 187 -7.76 -28.81 -1.24
CA GLY A 187 -7.33 -30.05 -0.61
C GLY A 187 -8.51 -30.99 -0.28
N GLY A 188 -9.59 -30.45 0.30
CA GLY A 188 -10.80 -31.19 0.60
C GLY A 188 -11.48 -31.75 -0.66
N LEU A 189 -11.63 -30.93 -1.71
CA LEU A 189 -12.19 -31.38 -2.98
C LEU A 189 -11.32 -32.45 -3.65
N THR A 190 -10.00 -32.31 -3.60
CA THR A 190 -9.06 -33.30 -4.14
C THR A 190 -9.14 -34.62 -3.39
N PHE A 191 -9.27 -34.57 -2.05
CA PHE A 191 -9.45 -35.76 -1.21
C PHE A 191 -10.77 -36.48 -1.52
N LEU A 192 -11.86 -35.73 -1.71
CA LEU A 192 -13.15 -36.30 -2.13
C LEU A 192 -13.04 -36.96 -3.51
N CYS A 193 -12.39 -36.32 -4.49
CA CYS A 193 -12.13 -36.89 -5.80
C CYS A 193 -11.33 -38.20 -5.71
N TYR A 194 -10.29 -38.24 -4.87
CA TYR A 194 -9.51 -39.45 -4.64
C TYR A 194 -10.35 -40.57 -4.00
N GLY A 195 -11.20 -40.25 -3.02
CA GLY A 195 -12.12 -41.20 -2.39
C GLY A 195 -13.11 -41.81 -3.40
N ILE A 196 -13.70 -40.98 -4.26
CA ILE A 196 -14.60 -41.42 -5.33
C ILE A 196 -13.85 -42.32 -6.32
N TYR A 197 -12.66 -41.92 -6.76
CA TYR A 197 -11.82 -42.71 -7.66
C TYR A 197 -11.51 -44.10 -7.08
N LYS A 198 -11.09 -44.16 -5.81
CA LYS A 198 -10.77 -45.41 -5.12
C LYS A 198 -12.00 -46.33 -4.98
N ASN A 199 -13.16 -45.76 -4.66
CA ASN A 199 -14.40 -46.52 -4.56
C ASN A 199 -14.83 -47.09 -5.92
N ILE A 200 -14.77 -46.28 -6.98
CA ILE A 200 -15.07 -46.74 -8.35
C ILE A 200 -14.11 -47.86 -8.78
N PHE A 201 -12.81 -47.69 -8.53
CA PHE A 201 -11.81 -48.69 -8.89
C PHE A 201 -12.08 -50.04 -8.20
N ARG A 202 -12.36 -50.02 -6.88
CA ARG A 202 -12.73 -51.23 -6.11
C ARG A 202 -14.02 -51.87 -6.61
N SER A 203 -15.01 -51.08 -7.00
CA SER A 203 -16.26 -51.61 -7.57
C SER A 203 -16.03 -52.29 -8.91
N ILE A 204 -15.20 -51.71 -9.78
CA ILE A 204 -14.83 -52.31 -11.07
C ILE A 204 -14.04 -53.60 -10.86
N GLU A 205 -13.11 -53.61 -9.91
CA GLU A 205 -12.29 -54.79 -9.57
C GLU A 205 -13.16 -55.95 -9.04
N LYS A 206 -14.15 -55.67 -8.17
CA LYS A 206 -15.15 -56.66 -7.74
C LYS A 206 -15.98 -57.21 -8.89
N ILE A 207 -16.48 -56.34 -9.78
CA ILE A 207 -17.27 -56.78 -10.94
C ILE A 207 -16.42 -57.65 -11.86
N ARG A 208 -15.16 -57.28 -12.08
CA ARG A 208 -14.22 -58.06 -12.89
C ARG A 208 -13.95 -59.43 -12.28
N HIS A 209 -13.72 -59.50 -10.97
CA HIS A 209 -13.49 -60.76 -10.27
C HIS A 209 -14.71 -61.69 -10.37
N VAL A 210 -15.92 -61.15 -10.19
CA VAL A 210 -17.17 -61.92 -10.34
C VAL A 210 -17.35 -62.42 -11.78
N ALA A 211 -17.05 -61.60 -12.78
CA ALA A 211 -17.12 -62.01 -14.19
C ALA A 211 -16.09 -63.09 -14.56
N GLU A 212 -14.88 -63.04 -13.99
CA GLU A 212 -13.85 -64.07 -14.16
C GLU A 212 -14.22 -65.39 -13.43
N GLU A 213 -14.86 -65.31 -12.26
CA GLU A 213 -15.41 -66.48 -11.55
C GLU A 213 -16.59 -67.11 -12.29
N GLU A 214 -17.48 -66.31 -12.88
CA GLU A 214 -18.61 -66.81 -13.65
C GLU A 214 -18.14 -67.48 -14.96
N HIS A 215 -17.16 -66.90 -15.65
CA HIS A 215 -16.56 -67.52 -16.84
C HIS A 215 -15.79 -68.81 -16.53
N SER A 216 -15.09 -68.89 -15.39
CA SER A 216 -14.40 -70.11 -14.97
C SER A 216 -15.36 -71.18 -14.44
N GLY A 217 -16.43 -70.80 -13.73
CA GLY A 217 -17.51 -71.69 -13.30
C GLY A 217 -18.33 -72.28 -14.46
N ILE A 218 -18.59 -71.49 -15.52
CA ILE A 218 -19.19 -71.99 -16.78
C ILE A 218 -18.25 -72.99 -17.47
N ARG A 219 -16.93 -72.77 -17.43
CA ARG A 219 -15.93 -73.72 -17.96
C ARG A 219 -15.91 -75.04 -17.21
N ILE A 220 -16.13 -75.03 -15.88
CA ILE A 220 -16.19 -76.25 -15.07
C ILE A 220 -17.53 -76.99 -15.26
N LYS A 221 -18.65 -76.27 -15.44
CA LYS A 221 -19.96 -76.88 -15.76
C LYS A 221 -20.00 -77.51 -17.16
N ASN A 222 -19.35 -76.91 -18.15
CA ASN A 222 -19.19 -77.53 -19.48
C ASN A 222 -18.17 -78.69 -19.50
N GLY A 223 -17.47 -78.94 -18.39
CA GLY A 223 -16.47 -80.01 -18.27
C GLY A 223 -16.93 -81.28 -17.55
N ARG A 224 -18.19 -81.41 -17.12
CA ARG A 224 -18.68 -82.63 -16.47
C ARG A 224 -20.09 -83.04 -16.88
N THR A 225 -20.15 -83.83 -17.95
CA THR A 225 -21.06 -84.95 -18.26
C THR A 225 -20.49 -85.55 -19.55
N PHE A 226 -19.91 -86.76 -19.59
CA PHE A 226 -20.46 -88.10 -19.39
C PHE A 226 -19.44 -88.98 -18.60
N LEU A 227 -19.80 -89.61 -17.47
CA LEU A 227 -20.51 -90.88 -17.25
C LEU A 227 -19.75 -92.16 -17.68
N TYR A 228 -19.41 -92.95 -16.66
CA TYR A 228 -19.43 -94.42 -16.51
C TYR A 228 -19.30 -95.33 -17.75
N GLY A 229 -18.40 -96.30 -17.64
CA GLY A 229 -18.28 -97.49 -18.50
C GLY A 229 -16.98 -98.21 -18.23
#